data_AF-A0A662FTC1-F1
#
_entry.id   AF-A0A662FTC1-F1
#
_cell.length_a   1.000
_cell.length_b   1.000
_cell.length_c   1.000
_cell.angle_alpha   90.00
_cell.angle_beta   90.00
_cell.angle_gamma   90.00
#
_symmetry.space_group_name_H-M   'P 1'
#
loop_
_entity.id
_entity.type
_entity.pdbx_description
1 polymer ?
#
loop_
_entity_poly.entity_id
_entity_poly.type
_entity_poly.pdbx_seq_one_letter_code
_entity_poly.pdbx_strand_id
1 'polypeptide(L)'
;TGRINPESYRKKHPQWIIFDFDPDFQKWIAGASIVISHLGKTVIDAALTYKKPTIIVPNPEWTLTAGWPDAELLAKKLNAILVKQITPDELLKAIETVKNKKPPEFPDGAEQLAKIILEKL
;
A
#
# COMPACT_ATOMS: atom_id res chain seq x y z
N THR A 1 -10.40 -7.27 -8.36
CA THR A 1 -9.88 -6.24 -9.28
C THR A 1 -10.83 -6.12 -10.45
N GLY A 2 -11.23 -4.92 -10.83
CA GLY A 2 -12.10 -4.71 -12.00
C GLY A 2 -11.36 -5.06 -13.28
N ARG A 3 -12.02 -5.70 -14.24
CA ARG A 3 -11.47 -5.94 -15.59
C ARG A 3 -11.50 -4.62 -16.37
N ILE A 4 -10.56 -3.72 -16.07
CA ILE A 4 -10.38 -2.46 -16.80
C ILE A 4 -9.44 -2.74 -17.98
N ASN A 5 -9.84 -2.34 -19.18
CA ASN A 5 -8.97 -2.43 -20.35
C ASN A 5 -7.83 -1.39 -20.25
N PRO A 6 -6.55 -1.80 -20.18
CA PRO A 6 -5.43 -0.89 -19.98
C PRO A 6 -4.93 -0.19 -21.26
N GLU A 7 -5.46 -0.51 -22.45
CA GLU A 7 -4.93 -0.06 -23.74
C GLU A 7 -4.88 1.47 -23.89
N SER A 8 -5.84 2.19 -23.32
CA SER A 8 -5.85 3.65 -23.34
C SER A 8 -4.65 4.25 -22.61
N TYR A 9 -4.21 3.63 -21.51
CA TYR A 9 -3.05 4.07 -20.73
C TYR A 9 -1.75 3.70 -21.42
N ARG A 10 -1.64 2.49 -22.00
CA ARG A 10 -0.46 2.07 -22.78
C ARG A 10 -0.18 3.01 -23.95
N LYS A 11 -1.23 3.42 -24.67
CA LYS A 11 -1.11 4.34 -25.82
C LYS A 11 -0.68 5.74 -25.39
N LYS A 12 -1.22 6.26 -24.29
CA LYS A 12 -0.89 7.61 -23.78
C LYS A 12 0.48 7.68 -23.10
N HIS A 13 0.91 6.57 -22.50
CA HIS A 13 2.14 6.49 -21.72
C HIS A 13 2.91 5.21 -22.09
N PRO A 14 3.56 5.16 -23.28
CA PRO A 14 4.24 3.96 -23.76
C PRO A 14 5.42 3.51 -22.88
N GLN A 15 5.94 4.42 -22.04
CA GLN A 15 6.99 4.14 -21.07
C GLN A 15 6.49 3.51 -19.77
N TRP A 16 5.16 3.47 -19.53
CA TRP A 16 4.61 2.87 -18.33
C TRP A 16 4.58 1.36 -18.43
N ILE A 17 4.86 0.72 -17.30
CA ILE A 17 4.76 -0.72 -17.15
C ILE A 17 3.37 -1.04 -16.62
N ILE A 18 2.57 -1.76 -17.41
CA ILE A 18 1.18 -2.08 -17.11
C ILE A 18 0.92 -3.56 -17.36
N PHE A 19 0.56 -4.29 -16.31
CA PHE A 19 0.31 -5.74 -16.33
C PHE A 19 -0.90 -6.10 -15.47
N ASP A 20 -1.54 -7.22 -15.79
CA ASP A 20 -2.70 -7.73 -15.03
C ASP A 20 -2.27 -8.57 -13.83
N PHE A 21 -1.21 -9.38 -13.99
CA PHE A 21 -0.63 -10.22 -12.96
C PHE A 21 0.87 -10.40 -13.18
N ASP A 22 1.62 -10.41 -12.10
CA ASP A 22 3.04 -10.76 -12.07
C ASP A 22 3.26 -11.63 -10.82
N PRO A 23 3.68 -12.90 -10.97
CA PRO A 23 3.94 -13.76 -9.81
C PRO A 23 5.07 -13.22 -8.93
N ASP A 24 5.97 -12.42 -9.51
CA ASP A 24 7.07 -11.76 -8.82
C ASP A 24 6.72 -10.31 -8.48
N PHE A 25 5.45 -10.00 -8.21
CA PHE A 25 4.97 -8.63 -7.97
C PHE A 25 5.80 -7.86 -6.94
N GLN A 26 6.33 -8.57 -5.96
CA GLN A 26 7.20 -8.05 -4.91
C GLN A 26 8.44 -7.32 -5.45
N LYS A 27 8.97 -7.70 -6.62
CA LYS A 27 10.10 -7.00 -7.26
C LYS A 27 9.77 -5.55 -7.59
N TRP A 28 8.51 -5.27 -7.96
CA TRP A 28 8.04 -3.91 -8.24
C TRP A 28 7.95 -3.08 -6.96
N ILE A 29 7.46 -3.67 -5.87
CA ILE A 29 7.43 -3.02 -4.55
C ILE A 29 8.85 -2.71 -4.09
N ALA A 30 9.78 -3.67 -4.19
CA ALA A 30 11.17 -3.50 -3.81
C ALA A 30 11.89 -2.40 -4.62
N GLY A 31 11.62 -2.32 -5.93
CA GLY A 31 12.19 -1.30 -6.82
C GLY A 31 11.53 0.08 -6.73
N ALA A 32 10.34 0.17 -6.14
CA ALA A 32 9.61 1.44 -6.04
C ALA A 32 10.26 2.42 -5.05
N SER A 33 10.10 3.71 -5.32
CA SER A 33 10.41 4.79 -4.37
C SER A 33 9.21 5.11 -3.46
N ILE A 34 8.00 4.97 -4.00
CA ILE A 34 6.72 5.20 -3.32
C ILE A 34 5.75 4.14 -3.83
N VAL A 35 4.89 3.62 -2.95
CA VAL A 35 3.80 2.70 -3.32
C VAL A 35 2.46 3.36 -3.05
N ILE A 36 1.59 3.35 -4.07
CA ILE A 36 0.22 3.86 -3.97
C ILE A 36 -0.72 2.68 -4.23
N SER A 37 -1.60 2.37 -3.29
CA SER A 37 -2.49 1.22 -3.41
C SER A 37 -3.78 1.43 -2.63
N HIS A 38 -4.80 0.65 -3.01
CA HIS A 38 -5.96 0.40 -2.16
C HIS A 38 -5.53 -0.19 -0.81
N LEU A 39 -6.41 -0.08 0.21
CA LEU A 39 -6.21 -0.78 1.47
C LEU A 39 -6.12 -2.30 1.26
N GLY A 40 -5.19 -2.96 1.96
CA GLY A 40 -4.96 -4.40 1.83
C GLY A 40 -3.54 -4.83 2.17
N LYS A 41 -3.17 -6.05 1.78
CA LYS A 41 -1.86 -6.64 2.09
C LYS A 41 -0.69 -5.89 1.44
N THR A 42 -0.87 -5.36 0.23
CA THR A 42 0.16 -4.62 -0.51
C THR A 42 0.70 -3.42 0.26
N VAL A 43 -0.15 -2.64 0.92
CA VAL A 43 0.31 -1.47 1.69
C VAL A 43 1.09 -1.88 2.94
N ILE A 44 0.77 -3.04 3.53
CA ILE A 44 1.51 -3.61 4.65
C ILE A 44 2.89 -4.08 4.19
N ASP A 45 2.97 -4.81 3.08
CA ASP A 45 4.25 -5.30 2.54
C ASP A 45 5.15 -4.16 2.09
N ALA A 46 4.58 -3.17 1.40
CA ALA A 46 5.31 -1.98 1.00
C ALA A 46 5.94 -1.28 2.22
N ALA A 47 5.15 -0.98 3.25
CA ALA A 47 5.62 -0.25 4.41
C ALA A 47 6.54 -1.08 5.33
N LEU A 48 6.15 -2.31 5.68
CA LEU A 48 6.83 -3.07 6.73
C LEU A 48 7.95 -3.95 6.20
N THR A 49 7.76 -4.57 5.04
CA THR A 49 8.73 -5.51 4.44
C THR A 49 9.76 -4.78 3.59
N TYR A 50 9.31 -3.92 2.67
CA TYR A 50 10.21 -3.22 1.73
C TYR A 50 10.58 -1.80 2.16
N LYS A 51 10.06 -1.33 3.30
CA LYS A 51 10.33 0.00 3.87
C LYS A 51 10.06 1.14 2.88
N LYS A 52 9.00 1.02 2.10
CA LYS A 52 8.58 2.02 1.10
C LYS A 52 7.59 3.01 1.68
N PRO A 53 7.81 4.32 1.51
CA PRO A 53 6.78 5.33 1.69
C PRO A 53 5.50 4.93 0.96
N THR A 54 4.37 4.94 1.67
CA THR A 54 3.13 4.32 1.20
C THR A 54 1.96 5.31 1.28
N ILE A 55 1.13 5.33 0.24
CA ILE A 55 -0.12 6.09 0.16
C ILE A 55 -1.27 5.09 0.00
N ILE A 56 -2.30 5.25 0.82
CA ILE A 56 -3.51 4.45 0.81
C ILE A 56 -4.62 5.25 0.12
N VAL A 57 -5.21 4.67 -0.92
CA VAL A 57 -6.33 5.26 -1.69
C VAL A 57 -7.49 4.26 -1.71
N PRO A 58 -8.40 4.28 -0.71
CA PRO A 58 -9.57 3.41 -0.69
C PRO A 58 -10.50 3.69 -1.86
N ASN A 59 -11.14 2.66 -2.39
CA ASN A 59 -12.23 2.83 -3.35
C ASN A 59 -13.53 3.05 -2.57
N PRO A 60 -14.17 4.23 -2.64
CA PRO A 60 -15.40 4.50 -1.88
C PRO A 60 -16.58 3.61 -2.29
N GLU A 61 -16.55 3.01 -3.48
CA GLU A 61 -17.60 2.11 -3.96
C GLU A 61 -17.52 0.71 -3.32
N TRP A 62 -16.41 0.37 -2.65
CA TRP A 62 -16.19 -0.95 -2.08
C TRP A 62 -16.68 -1.02 -0.62
N THR A 63 -17.96 -1.37 -0.46
CA THR A 63 -18.63 -1.40 0.85
C THR A 63 -18.43 -2.69 1.64
N LEU A 64 -17.99 -3.77 0.98
CA LEU A 64 -17.74 -5.08 1.60
C LEU A 64 -16.30 -5.28 2.08
N THR A 65 -15.46 -4.24 1.95
CA THR A 65 -14.07 -4.25 2.46
C THR A 65 -13.98 -3.47 3.77
N ALA A 66 -12.79 -3.46 4.39
CA ALA A 66 -12.57 -2.67 5.59
C ALA A 66 -12.87 -1.18 5.34
N GLY A 67 -13.45 -0.52 6.35
CA GLY A 67 -14.02 0.80 6.20
C GLY A 67 -13.01 1.93 6.38
N TRP A 68 -13.49 3.17 6.34
CA TRP A 68 -12.68 4.34 6.63
C TRP A 68 -11.97 4.29 8.00
N PRO A 69 -12.61 3.85 9.10
CA PRO A 69 -11.92 3.74 10.39
C PRO A 69 -10.73 2.77 10.34
N ASP A 70 -10.87 1.64 9.64
CA ASP A 70 -9.81 0.67 9.48
C ASP A 70 -8.66 1.23 8.63
N ALA A 71 -8.99 1.94 7.54
CA ALA A 71 -8.02 2.60 6.68
C ALA A 71 -7.23 3.70 7.44
N GLU A 72 -7.90 4.48 8.28
CA GLU A 72 -7.27 5.50 9.14
C GLU A 72 -6.33 4.87 10.16
N LEU A 73 -6.77 3.82 10.84
CA LEU A 73 -5.96 3.11 11.82
C LEU A 73 -4.73 2.48 11.16
N LEU A 74 -4.92 1.84 10.00
CA LEU A 74 -3.83 1.23 9.26
C LEU A 74 -2.84 2.29 8.76
N ALA A 75 -3.32 3.40 8.19
CA ALA A 75 -2.46 4.50 7.74
C ALA A 75 -1.62 5.04 8.89
N LYS A 76 -2.23 5.26 10.06
CA LYS A 76 -1.51 5.67 11.27
C LYS A 76 -0.45 4.65 11.69
N LYS A 77 -0.80 3.37 11.75
CA LYS A 77 0.13 2.28 12.13
C LYS A 77 1.29 2.13 11.16
N LEU A 78 1.09 2.41 9.87
CA LEU A 78 2.13 2.29 8.84
C LEU A 78 2.89 3.61 8.60
N ASN A 79 2.55 4.69 9.32
CA ASN A 79 2.99 6.05 9.01
C ASN A 79 2.77 6.42 7.51
N ALA A 80 1.67 5.94 6.94
CA ALA A 80 1.27 6.18 5.56
C ALA A 80 0.35 7.42 5.44
N ILE A 81 0.12 7.88 4.22
CA ILE A 81 -0.89 8.92 3.92
C ILE A 81 -2.17 8.27 3.44
N LEU A 82 -3.30 8.63 4.03
CA LEU A 82 -4.62 8.23 3.57
C LEU A 82 -5.24 9.35 2.73
N VAL A 83 -5.57 9.06 1.47
CA VAL A 83 -6.24 10.00 0.57
C VAL A 83 -7.74 9.82 0.69
N LYS A 84 -8.42 10.84 1.24
CA LYS A 84 -9.88 10.84 1.42
C LYS A 84 -10.63 11.42 0.23
N GLN A 85 -10.06 12.43 -0.41
CA GLN A 85 -10.59 13.05 -1.63
C GLN A 85 -9.73 12.61 -2.81
N ILE A 86 -10.31 11.81 -3.72
CA ILE A 86 -9.58 11.20 -4.84
C ILE A 86 -9.56 12.19 -6.01
N THR A 87 -8.70 13.20 -5.92
CA THR A 87 -8.46 14.19 -6.97
C THR A 87 -6.98 14.19 -7.37
N PRO A 88 -6.63 14.65 -8.59
CA PRO A 88 -5.24 14.77 -9.01
C PRO A 88 -4.39 15.61 -8.04
N ASP A 89 -4.92 16.73 -7.57
CA ASP A 89 -4.20 17.65 -6.67
C ASP A 89 -3.91 17.01 -5.31
N GLU A 90 -4.88 16.31 -4.72
CA GLU A 90 -4.68 15.63 -3.44
C GLU A 90 -3.71 14.44 -3.58
N LEU A 91 -3.71 13.75 -4.73
CA LEU A 91 -2.72 12.70 -5.01
C LEU A 91 -1.31 13.27 -5.15
N LEU A 92 -1.13 14.37 -5.89
CA LEU A 92 0.17 15.03 -6.05
C LEU A 92 0.70 15.53 -4.70
N LYS A 93 -0.16 16.17 -3.91
CA LYS A 93 0.18 16.60 -2.55
C LYS A 93 0.56 15.43 -1.63
N ALA A 94 -0.16 14.31 -1.72
CA ALA A 94 0.18 13.11 -0.98
C ALA A 94 1.54 12.53 -1.41
N ILE A 95 1.84 12.51 -2.71
CA ILE A 95 3.14 12.07 -3.24
C ILE A 95 4.28 12.93 -2.70
N GLU A 96 4.16 14.26 -2.73
CA GLU A 96 5.21 15.13 -2.19
C GLU A 96 5.37 14.97 -0.67
N THR A 97 4.26 14.84 0.05
CA THR A 97 4.29 14.71 1.52
C THR A 97 4.88 13.36 1.96
N VAL A 98 4.57 12.27 1.25
CA VAL A 98 4.98 10.91 1.67
C VAL A 98 6.48 10.68 1.50
N LYS A 99 7.15 11.38 0.58
CA LYS A 99 8.61 11.26 0.34
C LYS A 99 9.43 11.45 1.62
N ASN A 100 8.94 12.28 2.53
CA ASN A 100 9.63 12.60 3.80
C ASN A 100 9.21 11.68 4.96
N LYS A 101 8.32 10.72 4.73
CA LYS A 101 7.87 9.77 5.75
C LYS A 101 8.71 8.51 5.72
N LYS A 102 9.20 8.10 6.88
CA LYS A 102 9.84 6.79 7.07
C LYS A 102 8.81 5.78 7.59
N PRO A 103 8.60 4.65 6.89
CA PRO A 103 7.79 3.57 7.44
C PRO A 103 8.33 3.05 8.77
N PRO A 104 7.46 2.58 9.67
CA PRO A 104 7.87 2.14 10.99
C PRO A 104 8.59 0.79 10.94
N GLU A 105 9.28 0.50 12.04
CA GLU A 105 9.83 -0.80 12.36
C GLU A 105 9.07 -1.37 13.55
N PHE A 106 8.74 -2.66 13.45
CA PHE A 106 8.10 -3.42 14.50
C PHE A 106 8.96 -4.65 14.79
N PRO A 107 8.94 -5.16 16.04
CA PRO A 107 9.58 -6.43 16.35
C PRO A 107 8.93 -7.57 15.56
N ASP A 108 9.65 -8.68 15.44
CA ASP A 108 9.11 -9.88 14.80
C ASP A 108 7.97 -10.47 15.65
N GLY A 109 6.74 -10.26 15.18
CA GLY A 109 5.55 -10.74 15.85
C GLY A 109 5.43 -12.27 15.83
N ALA A 110 5.97 -12.95 14.82
CA ALA A 110 5.96 -14.40 14.75
C ALA A 110 6.93 -14.99 15.79
N GLU A 111 8.12 -14.40 15.92
CA GLU A 111 9.08 -14.77 16.96
C GLU A 111 8.49 -14.56 18.37
N GLN A 112 7.89 -13.39 18.62
CA GLN A 112 7.26 -13.10 19.90
C GLN A 112 6.12 -14.06 20.22
N LEU A 113 5.26 -14.36 19.24
CA LEU A 113 4.16 -15.31 19.42
C LEU A 113 4.68 -16.73 19.71
N ALA A 114 5.71 -17.19 19.01
CA ALA A 114 6.33 -18.49 19.24
C ALA A 114 6.86 -18.62 20.68
N LYS A 115 7.51 -17.59 21.21
CA LYS A 115 7.98 -17.54 22.61
C LYS A 115 6.82 -17.70 23.60
N ILE A 116 5.74 -16.95 23.40
CA ILE A 116 4.54 -17.01 24.27
C ILE A 116 3.91 -18.41 24.26
N ILE A 117 3.88 -19.08 23.11
CA ILE A 117 3.35 -20.45 22.99
C ILE A 117 4.24 -21.44 23.75
N LEU A 118 5.57 -21.35 23.58
CA LEU A 118 6.53 -22.24 24.24
C LEU A 118 6.54 -22.06 25.77
N GLU A 119 6.32 -20.85 26.29
CA GLU A 119 6.20 -20.59 27.73
C GLU A 119 4.91 -21.16 28.35
N LYS A 120 3.90 -21.48 27.53
CA LYS A 120 2.59 -22.00 27.97
C LYS A 120 2.45 -23.52 27.84
N LEU A 121 3.45 -24.18 27.25
CA LEU A 121 3.56 -25.64 27.15
C LEU A 121 4.36 -26.19 28.34
#